data_AF-A0A662DV53-F1
#
_entry.id   AF-A0A662DV53-F1
#
_cell.length_a   1.000
_cell.length_b   1.000
_cell.length_c   1.000
_cell.angle_alpha   90.00
_cell.angle_beta   90.00
_cell.angle_gamma   90.00
#
_symmetry.space_group_name_H-M   'P 1'
#
loop_
_entity.id
_entity.type
_entity.pdbx_description
1 polymer ?
#
loop_
_entity_poly.entity_id
_entity_poly.type
_entity_poly.pdbx_seq_one_letter_code
_entity_poly.pdbx_strand_id
1 'polypeptide(L)'
;MMSSSLTGRSVLVTREQVGDLGVLLEARGAHVIHAPLISIEDPEDRGVALKAQLAELDSFDWLVVTSVAGADRVGPAAQSSPGVRLGAVGATSARVLSARADRAVDL
;
A
#
# COMPACT_ATOMS: atom_id res chain seq x y z
N MET A 1 -6.72 9.44 27.78
CA MET A 1 -7.07 10.81 27.36
C MET A 1 -6.37 11.07 26.02
N MET A 2 -7.11 11.29 24.94
CA MET A 2 -6.51 11.64 23.64
C MET A 2 -5.94 13.06 23.75
N SER A 3 -4.63 13.21 23.53
CA SER A 3 -3.93 14.50 23.59
C SER A 3 -4.39 15.41 22.44
N SER A 4 -4.86 16.61 22.76
CA SER A 4 -5.31 17.64 21.81
C SER A 4 -4.17 18.53 21.27
N SER A 5 -2.98 17.94 21.12
CA SER A 5 -1.73 18.65 20.81
C SER A 5 -1.76 19.45 19.50
N LEU A 6 -2.73 19.21 18.62
CA LEU A 6 -2.86 19.89 17.33
C LEU A 6 -3.99 20.92 17.28
N THR A 7 -4.61 21.25 18.42
CA THR A 7 -5.70 22.25 18.48
C THR A 7 -5.28 23.58 17.86
N GLY A 8 -6.10 24.09 16.93
CA GLY A 8 -5.85 25.35 16.23
C GLY A 8 -4.78 25.28 15.13
N ARG A 9 -4.38 24.07 14.71
CA ARG A 9 -3.41 23.87 13.62
C ARG A 9 -4.17 23.31 12.42
N SER A 10 -3.89 23.88 11.26
CA SER A 10 -4.38 23.35 9.98
C SER A 10 -3.30 22.49 9.34
N VAL A 11 -3.66 21.29 8.89
CA VAL A 11 -2.73 20.36 8.25
C VAL A 11 -3.23 20.03 6.85
N LEU A 12 -2.40 20.32 5.84
CA LEU A 12 -2.65 19.95 4.45
C LEU A 12 -2.14 18.53 4.20
N VAL A 13 -3.00 17.63 3.76
CA VAL A 13 -2.65 16.26 3.37
C VAL A 13 -2.66 16.16 1.86
N THR A 14 -1.50 15.83 1.27
CA THR A 14 -1.30 15.83 -0.19
C THR A 14 -1.28 14.45 -0.85
N ARG A 15 -1.60 13.41 -0.08
CA ARG A 15 -1.68 12.03 -0.58
C ARG A 15 -2.92 11.83 -1.44
N GLU A 16 -2.91 10.80 -2.29
CA GLU A 16 -4.06 10.36 -3.11
C GLU A 16 -5.37 10.28 -2.30
N GLN A 17 -5.26 9.80 -1.05
CA GLN A 17 -6.35 9.61 -0.11
C GLN A 17 -5.96 10.16 1.26
N VAL A 18 -6.93 10.70 1.98
CA VAL A 18 -6.76 11.14 3.37
C VAL A 18 -6.19 10.00 4.21
N GLY A 19 -6.80 8.81 4.10
CA GLY A 19 -6.45 7.60 4.83
C GLY A 19 -6.45 7.78 6.35
N ASP A 20 -5.92 6.79 7.07
CA ASP A 20 -5.87 6.79 8.54
C ASP A 20 -5.12 8.01 9.12
N LEU A 21 -4.17 8.56 8.35
CA LEU A 21 -3.40 9.73 8.79
C LEU A 21 -4.30 10.93 9.08
N GLY A 22 -5.25 11.27 8.20
CA GLY A 22 -6.13 12.41 8.43
C GLY A 22 -7.04 12.19 9.64
N VAL A 23 -7.61 10.99 9.77
CA VAL A 23 -8.43 10.61 10.93
C VAL A 23 -7.64 10.77 12.23
N LEU A 24 -6.38 10.31 12.26
CA LEU A 24 -5.51 10.42 13.43
C LEU A 24 -5.11 11.87 13.74
N LEU A 25 -4.98 12.73 12.72
CA LEU A 25 -4.70 14.15 12.89
C LEU A 25 -5.92 14.90 13.46
N GLU A 26 -7.11 14.66 12.91
CA GLU A 26 -8.37 15.23 13.39
C GLU A 26 -8.67 14.81 14.84
N ALA A 27 -8.44 13.53 15.16
CA ALA A 27 -8.59 13.01 16.52
C ALA A 27 -7.66 13.70 17.55
N ARG A 28 -6.60 14.38 17.09
CA ARG A 28 -5.69 15.19 17.91
C ARG A 28 -5.98 16.69 17.87
N GLY A 29 -7.08 17.11 17.26
CA GLY A 29 -7.57 18.48 17.21
C GLY A 29 -7.09 19.31 16.01
N ALA A 30 -6.46 18.68 15.01
CA ALA A 30 -6.09 19.38 13.78
C ALA A 30 -7.31 19.64 12.88
N HIS A 31 -7.30 20.75 12.14
CA HIS A 31 -8.18 20.96 11.00
C HIS A 31 -7.49 20.40 9.74
N VAL A 32 -7.92 19.24 9.26
CA VAL A 32 -7.32 18.58 8.10
C VAL A 32 -7.95 19.10 6.80
N ILE A 33 -7.10 19.50 5.86
CA ILE A 33 -7.49 19.84 4.49
C ILE A 33 -6.89 18.79 3.57
N HIS A 34 -7.73 18.05 2.85
CA HIS A 34 -7.27 17.11 1.84
C HIS A 34 -7.09 17.83 0.50
N ALA A 35 -5.88 17.81 -0.04
CA ALA A 35 -5.54 18.37 -1.34
C ALA A 35 -4.68 17.36 -2.11
N PRO A 36 -5.28 16.36 -2.77
CA PRO A 36 -4.53 15.30 -3.44
C PRO A 36 -3.64 15.87 -4.54
N LEU A 37 -2.33 15.59 -4.47
CA LEU A 37 -1.35 16.03 -5.48
C LEU A 37 -0.78 14.87 -6.30
N ILE A 38 -1.25 13.65 -6.03
CA ILE A 38 -0.86 12.42 -6.73
C ILE A 38 -2.10 11.55 -6.94
N SER A 39 -2.09 10.76 -8.01
CA SER A 39 -3.03 9.67 -8.26
C SER A 39 -2.28 8.37 -8.56
N ILE A 40 -2.96 7.24 -8.34
CA ILE A 40 -2.50 5.92 -8.79
C ILE A 40 -3.21 5.62 -10.10
N GLU A 41 -2.43 5.47 -11.16
CA GLU A 41 -2.91 5.15 -12.50
C GLU A 41 -2.32 3.83 -12.97
N ASP A 42 -2.96 3.18 -13.94
CA ASP A 42 -2.32 2.09 -14.66
C ASP A 42 -1.12 2.61 -15.47
N PRO A 43 -0.06 1.79 -15.65
CA PRO A 43 1.02 2.12 -16.57
C PRO A 43 0.49 2.23 -18.01
N GLU A 44 1.23 2.89 -18.90
CA GLU A 44 0.84 3.11 -20.30
C GLU A 44 0.50 1.80 -21.04
N ASP A 45 1.21 0.72 -20.71
CA ASP A 45 0.99 -0.63 -21.27
C ASP A 45 -0.17 -1.39 -20.61
N ARG A 46 -0.90 -0.76 -19.69
CA ARG A 46 -2.02 -1.33 -18.91
C ARG A 46 -1.62 -2.58 -18.11
N GLY A 47 -0.35 -2.71 -17.78
CA GLY A 47 0.23 -3.77 -16.98
C GLY A 47 0.47 -5.06 -17.75
N VAL A 48 0.61 -4.99 -19.08
CA VAL A 48 0.96 -6.16 -19.91
C VAL A 48 2.32 -6.74 -19.50
N ALA A 49 3.34 -5.90 -19.34
CA ALA A 49 4.66 -6.35 -18.92
C ALA A 49 4.63 -6.99 -17.52
N LEU A 50 3.90 -6.39 -16.58
CA LEU A 50 3.72 -6.96 -15.23
C LEU A 50 3.06 -8.33 -15.29
N LYS A 51 1.96 -8.49 -16.04
CA LYS A 51 1.27 -9.78 -16.17
C LYS A 51 2.17 -10.86 -16.76
N ALA A 52 3.01 -10.52 -17.74
CA ALA A 52 3.96 -11.46 -18.31
C ALA A 52 4.98 -11.95 -17.28
N GLN A 53 5.52 -11.06 -16.43
CA GLN A 53 6.45 -11.46 -15.36
C GLN A 53 5.77 -12.25 -14.25
N LEU A 54 4.52 -11.90 -13.90
CA LEU A 54 3.75 -12.65 -12.90
C LEU A 54 3.35 -14.05 -13.37
N ALA A 55 3.28 -14.29 -14.68
CA ALA A 55 3.05 -15.64 -15.22
C ALA A 55 4.24 -16.57 -14.97
N GLU A 56 5.45 -16.02 -14.84
CA GLU A 56 6.69 -16.73 -14.55
C GLU A 56 7.14 -16.54 -13.10
N LEU A 57 6.23 -16.19 -12.19
CA LEU A 57 6.56 -15.78 -10.82
C LEU A 57 7.31 -16.87 -10.03
N ASP A 58 7.03 -18.14 -10.30
CA ASP A 58 7.69 -19.29 -9.68
C ASP A 58 9.18 -19.42 -10.06
N SER A 59 9.66 -18.66 -11.06
CA SER A 59 11.10 -18.57 -11.39
C SER A 59 11.89 -17.66 -10.45
N PHE A 60 11.22 -16.88 -9.61
CA PHE A 60 11.83 -15.97 -8.65
C PHE A 60 11.79 -16.54 -7.24
N ASP A 61 12.86 -16.33 -6.47
CA ASP A 61 12.88 -16.67 -5.05
C ASP A 61 11.99 -15.74 -4.20
N TRP A 62 11.79 -14.49 -4.67
CA TRP A 62 11.14 -13.43 -3.92
C TRP A 62 10.25 -12.52 -4.76
N LEU A 63 9.13 -12.12 -4.16
CA LEU A 63 8.29 -11.01 -4.57
C LEU A 63 8.29 -9.95 -3.46
N VAL A 64 8.81 -8.77 -3.75
CA VAL A 64 8.91 -7.66 -2.79
C VAL A 64 8.06 -6.48 -3.23
N VAL A 65 7.26 -5.93 -2.31
CA VAL A 65 6.40 -4.76 -2.58
C VAL A 65 6.77 -3.57 -1.71
N THR A 66 6.72 -2.37 -2.30
CA THR A 66 7.12 -1.12 -1.62
C THR A 66 5.94 -0.18 -1.36
N SER A 67 4.75 -0.52 -1.85
CA SER A 67 3.54 0.31 -1.73
C SER A 67 2.29 -0.56 -1.57
N VAL A 68 1.20 0.05 -1.10
CA VAL A 68 -0.10 -0.61 -0.98
C VAL A 68 -0.67 -0.95 -2.36
N ALA A 69 -0.55 -0.04 -3.33
CA ALA A 69 -1.00 -0.28 -4.70
C ALA A 69 -0.27 -1.48 -5.34
N GLY A 70 1.04 -1.58 -5.14
CA GLY A 70 1.82 -2.73 -5.61
C GLY A 70 1.38 -4.04 -4.95
N ALA A 71 1.23 -4.03 -3.62
CA ALA A 71 0.75 -5.17 -2.83
C ALA A 71 -0.61 -5.69 -3.32
N ASP A 72 -1.56 -4.77 -3.56
CA ASP A 72 -2.89 -5.10 -4.04
C ASP A 72 -2.86 -5.72 -5.45
N ARG A 73 -2.04 -5.15 -6.34
CA ARG A 73 -1.95 -5.56 -7.75
C ARG A 73 -1.34 -6.95 -7.93
N VAL A 74 -0.31 -7.30 -7.14
CA VAL A 74 0.45 -8.55 -7.32
C VAL A 74 -0.03 -9.69 -6.41
N GLY A 75 -0.73 -9.37 -5.32
CA GLY A 75 -1.17 -10.35 -4.33
C GLY A 75 -1.95 -11.56 -4.90
N PRO A 76 -2.88 -11.38 -5.86
CA PRO A 76 -3.56 -12.51 -6.49
C PRO A 76 -2.62 -13.49 -7.22
N ALA A 77 -1.55 -12.99 -7.86
CA ALA A 77 -0.55 -13.86 -8.50
C ALA A 77 0.32 -14.58 -7.46
N ALA A 78 0.66 -13.89 -6.36
CA ALA A 78 1.39 -14.46 -5.22
C ALA A 78 0.61 -15.57 -4.50
N GLN A 79 -0.73 -15.50 -4.48
CA GLN A 79 -1.59 -16.57 -3.96
C GLN A 79 -1.44 -17.86 -4.77
N SER A 80 -1.35 -17.74 -6.10
CA SER A 80 -1.22 -18.87 -7.03
C SER A 80 0.20 -19.43 -7.15
N SER A 81 1.19 -18.77 -6.53
CA SER A 81 2.62 -19.09 -6.65
C SER A 81 3.22 -19.37 -5.26
N PRO A 82 2.96 -20.54 -4.64
CA PRO A 82 3.34 -20.81 -3.26
C PRO A 82 4.85 -20.92 -3.02
N GLY A 83 5.65 -21.10 -4.08
CA GLY A 83 7.11 -21.22 -4.01
C GLY A 83 7.84 -19.90 -3.76
N VAL A 84 7.29 -18.78 -4.23
CA VAL A 84 7.94 -17.46 -4.09
C VAL A 84 7.80 -16.92 -2.66
N ARG A 85 8.87 -16.42 -2.06
CA ARG A 85 8.83 -15.76 -0.74
C ARG A 85 8.28 -14.34 -0.87
N LEU A 86 7.53 -13.88 0.13
CA LEU A 86 6.87 -12.58 0.09
C LEU A 86 7.53 -11.60 1.04
N GLY A 87 7.87 -10.41 0.56
CA GLY A 87 8.43 -9.33 1.37
C GLY A 87 7.72 -8.00 1.15
N ALA A 88 7.71 -7.13 2.16
CA ALA A 88 7.17 -5.78 2.03
C ALA A 88 7.96 -4.75 2.85
N VAL A 89 8.19 -3.56 2.29
CA VAL A 89 8.97 -2.51 2.96
C VAL A 89 8.21 -1.84 4.12
N GLY A 90 6.87 -1.82 4.06
CA GLY A 90 6.03 -1.13 5.04
C GLY A 90 4.94 -2.03 5.61
N ALA A 91 4.62 -1.86 6.90
CA ALA A 91 3.63 -2.68 7.60
C ALA A 91 2.24 -2.67 6.94
N THR A 92 1.82 -1.53 6.39
CA THR A 92 0.56 -1.43 5.64
C THR A 92 0.59 -2.26 4.35
N SER A 93 1.70 -2.22 3.62
CA SER A 93 1.91 -3.04 2.43
C SER A 93 1.98 -4.52 2.76
N ALA A 94 2.69 -4.89 3.84
CA ALA A 94 2.78 -6.27 4.31
C ALA A 94 1.39 -6.85 4.63
N ARG A 95 0.56 -6.08 5.34
CA ARG A 95 -0.81 -6.47 5.67
C ARG A 95 -1.68 -6.68 4.42
N VAL A 96 -1.59 -5.77 3.44
CA VAL A 96 -2.35 -5.88 2.19
C VAL A 96 -1.89 -7.08 1.37
N LEU A 97 -0.57 -7.25 1.19
CA LEU A 97 -0.02 -8.37 0.45
C LEU A 97 -0.38 -9.70 1.12
N SER A 98 -0.27 -9.77 2.45
CA SER A 98 -0.62 -10.97 3.21
C SER A 98 -2.10 -11.33 3.03
N ALA A 99 -3.00 -10.35 3.12
CA ALA A 99 -4.43 -10.57 2.92
C ALA A 99 -4.78 -10.99 1.49
N ARG A 100 -4.09 -10.46 0.48
CA ARG A 100 -4.33 -10.79 -0.93
C ARG A 100 -3.71 -12.12 -1.35
N ALA A 101 -2.56 -12.47 -0.78
CA ALA A 101 -1.83 -13.70 -1.07
C ALA A 101 -2.24 -14.88 -0.18
N ASP A 102 -2.99 -14.61 0.90
CA ASP A 102 -3.34 -15.57 1.97
C ASP A 102 -2.12 -16.27 2.58
N ARG A 103 -1.03 -15.51 2.74
CA ARG A 103 0.30 -16.01 3.13
C ARG A 103 1.02 -15.02 4.03
N ALA A 104 1.99 -15.52 4.80
CA ALA A 104 2.88 -14.67 5.59
C ALA A 104 3.78 -13.82 4.67
N VAL A 105 4.09 -12.61 5.13
CA VAL A 105 4.95 -11.65 4.42
C VAL A 105 6.04 -11.20 5.39
N ASP A 106 7.29 -11.28 4.95
CA ASP A 106 8.45 -10.78 5.69
C ASP A 106 8.45 -9.24 5.64
N LEU A 107 8.54 -8.61 6.82
CA LEU A 107 8.59 -7.16 7.01
C LEU A 107 10.02 -6.69 7.32
#